data_AF-A0A3D0TRU6-F1
#
_entry.id   AF-A0A3D0TRU6-F1
#
_cell.length_a   1.000
_cell.length_b   1.000
_cell.length_c   1.000
_cell.angle_alpha   90.00
_cell.angle_beta   90.00
_cell.angle_gamma   90.00
#
_symmetry.space_group_name_H-M   'P 1'
#
loop_
_entity.id
_entity.type
_entity.pdbx_description
1 polymer ?
#
loop_
_entity_poly.entity_id
_entity_poly.type
_entity_poly.pdbx_seq_one_letter_code
_entity_poly.pdbx_strand_id
1 'polypeptide(L)'
;MSEPARSTARSGPARSGEALPSVTANLTWLRPGAVGGSENYVLSILAALAECAPQLDLRVVASSATLDAHSWLRERFAVRAVRLPGGRAGRFAREWALFQRRGLLRRRRGAVEPPAGVTHHLGGYEGGRLRARGSRRR
;
A
#
# COMPACT_ATOMS: atom_id res chain seq x y z
N MET A 1 42.38 7.88 21.92
CA MET A 1 41.14 7.09 21.99
C MET A 1 40.02 7.96 21.45
N SER A 2 39.54 7.66 20.24
CA SER A 2 38.57 8.48 19.51
C SER A 2 37.18 7.89 19.67
N GLU A 3 36.25 8.68 20.18
CA GLU A 3 34.83 8.36 20.33
C GLU A 3 34.09 8.65 19.00
N PRO A 4 33.27 7.75 18.44
CA PRO A 4 32.52 8.05 17.24
C PRO A 4 31.27 8.88 17.58
N ALA A 5 31.13 10.01 16.89
CA ALA A 5 29.99 10.90 16.96
C ALA A 5 28.67 10.16 16.67
N ARG A 6 27.73 10.21 17.62
CA ARG A 6 26.33 9.81 17.38
C ARG A 6 25.74 10.76 16.35
N SER A 7 25.43 10.22 15.18
CA SER A 7 24.62 10.88 14.16
C SER A 7 23.21 11.09 14.72
N THR A 8 22.94 12.30 15.21
CA THR A 8 21.58 12.75 15.49
C THR A 8 20.92 13.03 14.15
N ALA A 9 20.23 12.02 13.62
CA ALA A 9 19.29 12.22 12.51
C ALA A 9 18.33 13.35 12.92
N ARG A 10 18.49 14.48 12.25
CA ARG A 10 17.77 15.72 12.54
C ARG A 10 16.31 15.49 12.15
N SER A 11 15.47 15.10 13.11
CA SER A 11 14.02 15.22 12.95
C SER A 11 13.71 16.70 12.86
N GLY A 12 13.58 17.21 11.64
CA GLY A 12 13.01 18.52 11.41
C GLY A 12 11.59 18.55 11.96
N PRO A 13 11.12 19.68 12.52
CA PRO A 13 9.75 19.76 13.01
C PRO A 13 8.80 19.48 11.85
N ALA A 14 7.91 18.50 12.03
CA ALA A 14 6.75 18.33 11.17
C ALA A 14 6.06 19.69 11.10
N ARG A 15 5.82 20.21 9.88
CA ARG A 15 5.12 21.48 9.68
C ARG A 15 3.77 21.38 10.38
N SER A 16 3.67 22.03 11.52
CA SER A 16 2.49 22.07 12.37
C SER A 16 1.32 22.65 11.57
N GLY A 17 0.38 21.79 11.19
CA GLY A 17 -0.87 22.16 10.52
C GLY A 17 -1.20 21.38 9.24
N GLU A 18 -0.24 20.69 8.61
CA GLU A 18 -0.56 19.82 7.46
C GLU A 18 -1.08 18.47 7.98
N ALA A 19 -2.38 18.22 7.81
CA ALA A 19 -2.94 16.89 8.02
C ALA A 19 -2.11 15.86 7.22
N LEU A 20 -1.74 14.74 7.84
CA LEU A 20 -1.01 13.71 7.12
C LEU A 20 -1.83 13.24 5.91
N PRO A 21 -1.21 13.05 4.73
CA PRO A 21 -1.92 12.55 3.57
C PRO A 21 -2.47 11.16 3.88
N SER A 22 -3.71 10.91 3.48
CA SER A 22 -4.36 9.60 3.61
C SER A 22 -3.66 8.57 2.72
N VAL A 23 -3.33 7.40 3.24
CA VAL A 23 -2.64 6.34 2.48
C VAL A 23 -3.58 5.17 2.27
N THR A 24 -3.66 4.68 1.04
CA THR A 24 -4.32 3.41 0.71
C THR A 24 -3.28 2.36 0.38
N ALA A 25 -3.17 1.33 1.22
CA ALA A 25 -2.39 0.13 0.96
C ALA A 25 -3.21 -0.85 0.10
N ASN A 26 -2.74 -1.12 -1.12
CA ASN A 26 -3.36 -2.10 -1.99
C ASN A 26 -2.71 -3.49 -1.83
N LEU A 27 -3.48 -4.44 -1.30
CA LEU A 27 -3.07 -5.83 -1.07
C LEU A 27 -3.80 -6.82 -1.99
N THR A 28 -4.47 -6.36 -3.06
CA THR A 28 -5.26 -7.26 -3.94
C THR A 28 -4.40 -8.27 -4.71
N TRP A 29 -3.09 -8.04 -4.77
CA TRP A 29 -2.14 -8.97 -5.37
C TRP A 29 -1.72 -10.10 -4.42
N LEU A 30 -1.94 -9.97 -3.11
CA LEU A 30 -1.60 -11.00 -2.14
C LEU A 30 -2.45 -12.26 -2.37
N ARG A 31 -1.76 -13.40 -2.41
CA ARG A 31 -2.37 -14.73 -2.45
C ARG A 31 -1.79 -15.49 -1.26
N PRO A 32 -2.54 -15.60 -0.14
CA PRO A 32 -2.02 -16.20 1.07
C PRO A 32 -1.39 -17.57 0.84
N GLY A 33 -0.16 -17.75 1.33
CA GLY A 33 0.59 -18.99 1.22
C GLY A 33 1.19 -19.28 -0.17
N ALA A 34 0.94 -18.44 -1.17
CA ALA A 34 1.41 -18.66 -2.54
C ALA A 34 2.51 -17.68 -3.00
N VAL A 35 2.70 -16.55 -2.31
CA VAL A 35 3.65 -15.50 -2.74
C VAL A 35 4.91 -15.41 -1.86
N GLY A 36 5.06 -16.31 -0.88
CA GLY A 36 6.28 -16.48 -0.08
C GLY A 36 6.69 -15.23 0.70
N GLY A 37 7.99 -14.91 0.69
CA GLY A 37 8.57 -13.84 1.52
C GLY A 37 7.98 -12.43 1.31
N SER A 38 7.41 -12.13 0.13
CA SER A 38 6.76 -10.84 -0.12
C SER A 38 5.49 -10.64 0.70
N GLU A 39 4.74 -11.71 0.99
CA GLU A 39 3.58 -11.63 1.89
C GLU A 39 4.03 -11.32 3.32
N ASN A 40 4.97 -12.11 3.85
CA ASN A 40 5.48 -11.92 5.21
C ASN A 40 6.09 -10.52 5.40
N TYR A 41 6.83 -10.05 4.41
CA TYR A 41 7.44 -8.71 4.45
C TYR A 41 6.38 -7.61 4.56
N VAL A 42 5.34 -7.67 3.73
CA VAL A 42 4.28 -6.66 3.71
C VAL A 42 3.45 -6.67 4.98
N LEU A 43 3.11 -7.87 5.46
CA LEU A 43 2.37 -8.01 6.72
C LEU A 43 3.21 -7.51 7.90
N SER A 44 4.52 -7.73 7.90
CA SER A 44 5.43 -7.21 8.94
C SER A 44 5.52 -5.69 8.91
N ILE A 45 5.57 -5.07 7.72
CA ILE A 45 5.50 -3.60 7.60
C ILE A 45 4.18 -3.08 8.17
N LEU A 46 3.06 -3.70 7.79
CA LEU A 46 1.75 -3.26 8.28
C LEU A 46 1.64 -3.42 9.80
N ALA A 47 2.14 -4.52 10.37
CA ALA A 47 2.16 -4.71 11.81
C ALA A 47 2.97 -3.61 12.51
N ALA A 48 4.17 -3.32 12.00
CA ALA A 48 5.01 -2.25 12.53
C ALA A 48 4.37 -0.86 12.40
N LEU A 49 3.66 -0.59 11.29
CA LEU A 49 2.94 0.69 11.10
C LEU A 49 1.78 0.84 12.10
N ALA A 50 1.05 -0.23 12.40
CA ALA A 50 -0.01 -0.20 13.40
C ALA A 50 0.51 0.17 14.80
N GLU A 51 1.77 -0.20 15.11
CA GLU A 51 2.39 0.03 16.41
C GLU A 51 3.11 1.38 16.47
N CYS A 52 3.92 1.70 15.45
CA CYS A 52 4.82 2.85 15.46
C CYS A 52 4.19 4.13 14.89
N ALA A 53 3.11 4.01 14.11
CA ALA A 53 2.45 5.15 13.47
C ALA A 53 0.91 5.05 13.47
N PRO A 54 0.26 4.85 14.64
CA PRO A 54 -1.19 4.71 14.73
C PRO A 54 -1.96 5.97 14.27
N GLN A 55 -1.31 7.13 14.25
CA GLN A 55 -1.86 8.39 13.74
C GLN A 55 -1.93 8.47 12.21
N LEU A 56 -1.31 7.54 11.49
CA LEU A 56 -1.39 7.48 10.03
C LEU A 56 -2.81 7.06 9.62
N ASP A 57 -3.48 7.88 8.81
CA ASP A 57 -4.74 7.49 8.16
C ASP A 57 -4.45 6.48 7.04
N LEU A 58 -4.28 5.21 7.44
CA LEU A 58 -3.99 4.08 6.57
C LEU A 58 -5.24 3.22 6.35
N ARG A 59 -5.66 3.12 5.08
CA ARG A 59 -6.71 2.21 4.63
C ARG A 59 -6.12 1.04 3.87
N VAL A 60 -6.60 -0.17 4.16
CA VAL A 60 -6.17 -1.38 3.47
C VAL A 60 -7.26 -1.85 2.49
N VAL A 61 -6.89 -2.12 1.24
CA VAL A 61 -7.76 -2.77 0.24
C VAL A 61 -7.25 -4.19 0.04
N ALA A 62 -8.04 -5.19 0.41
CA ALA A 62 -7.60 -6.58 0.40
C ALA A 62 -8.70 -7.53 -0.08
N SER A 63 -8.30 -8.71 -0.57
CA SER A 63 -9.24 -9.77 -0.93
C SER A 63 -9.86 -10.42 0.32
N SER A 64 -11.04 -11.03 0.19
CA SER A 64 -11.61 -11.80 1.31
C SER A 64 -10.64 -12.87 1.81
N ALA A 65 -10.02 -13.63 0.89
CA ALA A 65 -9.04 -14.66 1.26
C ALA A 65 -7.87 -14.10 2.08
N THR A 66 -7.38 -12.91 1.74
CA THR A 66 -6.32 -12.22 2.52
C THR A 66 -6.81 -11.89 3.93
N LEU A 67 -8.05 -11.41 4.06
CA LEU A 67 -8.61 -11.01 5.36
C LEU A 67 -9.03 -12.20 6.21
N ASP A 68 -9.33 -13.34 5.59
CA ASP A 68 -9.63 -14.57 6.30
C ASP A 68 -8.33 -15.22 6.81
N ALA A 69 -7.24 -15.14 6.05
CA ALA A 69 -5.92 -15.58 6.48
C ALA A 69 -5.28 -14.64 7.53
N HIS A 70 -5.56 -13.33 7.44
CA HIS A 70 -4.93 -12.29 8.27
C HIS A 70 -6.01 -11.37 8.87
N SER A 71 -6.84 -11.93 9.75
CA SER A 71 -8.00 -11.23 10.35
C SER A 71 -7.63 -9.97 11.14
N TRP A 72 -6.43 -9.96 11.74
CA TRP A 72 -5.88 -8.84 12.49
C TRP A 72 -5.83 -7.53 11.69
N LEU A 73 -5.79 -7.60 10.35
CA LEU A 73 -5.86 -6.42 9.49
C LEU A 73 -7.17 -5.64 9.69
N ARG A 74 -8.29 -6.32 9.94
CA ARG A 74 -9.59 -5.66 10.22
C ARG A 74 -9.63 -5.03 11.61
N GLU A 75 -8.86 -5.56 12.54
CA GLU A 75 -8.78 -5.07 13.91
C GLU A 75 -7.91 -3.81 14.01
N ARG A 76 -6.85 -3.73 13.21
CA ARG A 76 -5.85 -2.65 13.26
C ARG A 76 -6.06 -1.54 12.23
N PHE A 77 -6.81 -1.78 11.15
CA PHE A 77 -6.95 -0.84 10.05
C PHE A 77 -8.39 -0.70 9.56
N ALA A 78 -8.68 0.45 8.93
CA ALA A 78 -9.86 0.58 8.09
C ALA A 78 -9.68 -0.29 6.83
N VAL A 79 -10.47 -1.34 6.70
CA VAL A 79 -10.36 -2.31 5.59
C VAL A 79 -11.51 -2.15 4.60
N ARG A 80 -11.17 -2.13 3.31
CA ARG A 80 -12.10 -2.36 2.20
C ARG A 80 -11.88 -3.75 1.61
N ALA A 81 -12.76 -4.68 1.95
CA ALA A 81 -12.78 -5.99 1.33
C ALA A 81 -13.21 -5.89 -0.14
N VAL A 82 -12.52 -6.62 -1.02
CA VAL A 82 -12.89 -6.72 -2.43
C VAL A 82 -12.96 -8.18 -2.87
N ARG A 83 -14.02 -8.50 -3.63
CA ARG A 83 -14.09 -9.77 -4.34
C ARG A 83 -13.22 -9.67 -5.60
N LEU A 84 -12.21 -10.52 -5.69
CA LEU A 84 -11.35 -10.60 -6.87
C LEU A 84 -11.88 -11.70 -7.80
N PRO A 85 -11.94 -11.44 -9.12
CA PRO A 85 -12.21 -12.50 -10.07
C PRO A 85 -11.06 -13.52 -10.07
N GLY A 86 -11.36 -14.76 -10.47
CA GLY A 86 -10.33 -15.78 -10.67
C GLY A 86 -9.31 -15.36 -11.74
N GLY A 87 -8.06 -15.78 -11.56
CA GLY A 87 -7.00 -15.59 -12.53
C GLY A 87 -6.34 -14.20 -12.53
N ARG A 88 -5.17 -14.11 -13.18
CA ARG A 88 -4.31 -12.92 -13.19
C ARG A 88 -4.95 -11.73 -13.89
N ALA A 89 -5.58 -11.94 -15.05
CA ALA A 89 -6.22 -10.88 -15.83
C ALA A 89 -7.42 -10.26 -15.11
N GLY A 90 -8.24 -11.10 -14.45
CA GLY A 90 -9.38 -10.64 -13.66
C GLY A 90 -8.97 -9.77 -12.48
N ARG A 91 -7.89 -10.15 -11.78
CA ARG A 91 -7.28 -9.31 -10.74
C ARG A 91 -6.82 -7.96 -11.31
N PHE A 92 -6.04 -7.95 -12.38
CA PHE A 92 -5.54 -6.70 -12.98
C PHE A 92 -6.67 -5.78 -13.44
N ALA A 93 -7.72 -6.32 -14.06
CA ALA A 93 -8.88 -5.53 -14.45
C ALA A 93 -9.58 -4.91 -13.23
N ARG A 94 -9.64 -5.64 -12.11
CA ARG A 94 -10.23 -5.15 -10.86
C ARG A 94 -9.34 -4.08 -10.21
N GLU A 95 -8.03 -4.28 -10.15
CA GLU A 95 -7.05 -3.28 -9.69
C GLU A 95 -7.16 -2.01 -10.52
N TRP A 96 -7.16 -2.14 -11.84
CA TRP A 96 -7.31 -1.00 -12.74
C TRP A 96 -8.65 -0.27 -12.52
N ALA A 97 -9.75 -0.98 -12.35
CA ALA A 97 -11.05 -0.36 -12.04
C ALA A 97 -11.09 0.35 -10.67
N LEU A 98 -10.33 -0.15 -9.69
CA LEU A 98 -10.28 0.39 -8.33
C LEU A 98 -9.36 1.60 -8.20
N PHE A 99 -8.21 1.57 -8.89
CA PHE A 99 -7.12 2.53 -8.65
C PHE A 99 -6.80 3.43 -9.87
N GLN A 100 -7.07 2.98 -11.10
CA GLN A 100 -6.70 3.71 -12.32
C GLN A 100 -7.90 4.35 -13.02
N ARG A 101 -9.06 3.67 -13.06
CA ARG A 101 -10.25 4.16 -13.78
C ARG A 101 -11.14 5.09 -12.96
N ARG A 102 -10.85 5.23 -11.67
CA ARG A 102 -11.51 6.15 -10.75
C ARG A 102 -10.44 6.61 -9.76
N GLY A 103 -10.24 7.91 -9.61
CA GLY A 103 -9.74 8.47 -8.35
C GLY A 103 -10.74 8.14 -7.24
N LEU A 104 -10.75 6.90 -6.78
CA LEU A 104 -11.84 6.23 -6.07
C LEU A 104 -11.78 6.43 -4.55
N LEU A 105 -11.36 7.62 -4.15
CA LEU A 105 -11.85 8.30 -2.97
C LEU A 105 -12.63 9.55 -3.42
N ARG A 106 -13.53 9.42 -4.41
CA ARG A 106 -14.46 10.52 -4.70
C ARG A 106 -15.51 10.60 -3.58
N ARG A 107 -15.29 11.58 -2.71
CA ARG A 107 -16.27 12.43 -2.04
C ARG A 107 -17.38 11.70 -1.26
N ARG A 108 -17.12 11.44 0.02
CA ARG A 108 -18.21 11.65 0.99
C ARG A 108 -18.52 13.15 0.98
N ARG A 109 -19.73 13.53 0.56
CA ARG A 109 -20.27 14.88 0.86
C ARG A 109 -20.21 15.04 2.39
N GLY A 110 -19.41 15.98 2.88
CA GLY A 110 -19.40 16.39 4.29
C GLY A 110 -18.16 16.04 5.14
N ALA A 111 -17.14 15.35 4.60
CA ALA A 111 -15.89 15.16 5.32
C ALA A 111 -14.84 16.17 4.82
N VAL A 112 -14.26 16.95 5.72
CA VAL A 112 -13.10 17.82 5.48
C VAL A 112 -12.02 16.95 4.80
N GLU A 113 -11.57 17.35 3.61
CA GLU A 113 -10.57 16.57 2.87
C GLU A 113 -9.25 16.52 3.65
N PRO A 114 -8.69 15.32 3.93
CA PRO A 114 -7.26 15.21 4.15
C PRO A 114 -6.54 15.40 2.81
N PRO A 115 -5.32 15.95 2.81
CA PRO A 115 -4.60 16.27 1.60
C PRO A 115 -4.38 15.02 0.73
N ALA A 116 -4.36 15.24 -0.59
CA ALA A 116 -4.19 14.29 -1.68
C ALA A 116 -3.71 12.89 -1.24
N GLY A 117 -4.64 11.93 -1.19
CA GLY A 117 -4.33 10.58 -0.75
C GLY A 117 -3.45 9.81 -1.73
N VAL A 118 -2.50 9.04 -1.22
CA VAL A 118 -1.56 8.20 -2.00
C VAL A 118 -1.99 6.75 -1.95
N THR A 119 -2.01 6.05 -3.09
CA THR A 119 -2.16 4.59 -3.12
C THR A 119 -0.77 3.95 -3.25
N HIS A 120 -0.42 3.09 -2.30
CA HIS A 120 0.80 2.30 -2.34
C HIS A 120 0.46 0.82 -2.53
N HIS A 121 1.03 0.18 -3.56
CA HIS A 121 0.81 -1.24 -3.82
C HIS A 121 1.49 -2.19 -2.82
N LEU A 122 2.37 -1.69 -1.95
CA LEU A 122 3.21 -2.45 -1.01
C LEU A 122 3.90 -3.71 -1.59
N GLY A 123 4.00 -3.86 -2.91
CA GLY A 123 4.55 -5.05 -3.56
C GLY A 123 3.74 -5.48 -4.77
N GLY A 124 4.32 -6.38 -5.57
CA GLY A 124 3.77 -6.80 -6.86
C GLY A 124 4.30 -5.94 -8.03
N TYR A 125 4.85 -6.61 -9.04
CA TYR A 125 5.37 -5.99 -10.26
C TYR A 125 4.19 -5.58 -11.16
N GLU A 126 3.97 -4.28 -11.36
CA GLU A 126 3.32 -3.81 -12.58
C GLU A 126 4.32 -4.06 -13.71
N GLY A 127 3.95 -4.92 -14.66
CA GLY A 127 4.75 -5.20 -15.85
C GLY A 127 4.91 -3.95 -16.71
N GLY A 128 5.86 -3.09 -16.33
CA GLY A 128 6.41 -2.08 -17.21
C GLY A 128 7.03 -2.80 -18.40
N ARG A 129 6.50 -2.54 -19.60
CA ARG A 129 7.17 -2.91 -20.84
C ARG A 129 8.54 -2.24 -20.84
N LEU A 130 9.58 -2.97 -20.44
CA LEU A 130 10.91 -2.73 -20.95
C LEU A 130 10.81 -2.96 -22.46
N ARG A 131 10.63 -1.88 -23.22
CA ARG A 131 11.03 -1.86 -24.62
C ARG A 131 12.53 -2.16 -24.61
N ALA A 132 12.88 -3.43 -24.81
CA ALA A 132 14.20 -3.77 -25.31
C ALA A 132 14.35 -3.01 -26.64
N ARG A 133 15.07 -1.88 -26.61
CA ARG A 133 15.65 -1.32 -27.81
C ARG A 133 16.64 -2.37 -28.30
N GLY A 134 16.20 -3.18 -29.26
CA GLY A 134 17.08 -4.06 -29.99
C GLY A 134 18.16 -3.22 -30.64
N SER A 135 19.39 -3.34 -30.17
CA SER A 135 20.55 -2.96 -30.95
C SER A 135 20.66 -3.97 -32.08
N ARG A 136 20.16 -3.58 -33.26
CA ARG A 136 20.61 -4.22 -34.49
C ARG A 136 22.07 -3.83 -34.65
N ARG A 137 22.96 -4.77 -34.36
CA ARG A 137 24.30 -4.77 -34.97
C ARG A 137 24.10 -5.00 -36.46
N ARG A 138 24.52 -4.04 -37.26
CA ARG A 138 25.07 -4.24 -38.60
C ARG A 138 26.37 -3.47 -38.64
#